data_AF-A0A925D9G2-F1
#
_entry.id   AF-A0A925D9G2-F1
#
_cell.length_a   1.000
_cell.length_b   1.000
_cell.length_c   1.000
_cell.angle_alpha   90.00
_cell.angle_beta   90.00
_cell.angle_gamma   90.00
#
_symmetry.space_group_name_H-M   'P 1'
#
loop_
_entity.id
_entity.type
_entity.pdbx_description
1 polymer ?
#
loop_
_entity_poly.entity_id
_entity_poly.type
_entity_poly.pdbx_seq_one_letter_code
_entity_poly.pdbx_strand_id
1 'polypeptide(L)'
;MFTTDLKPADTDYTKVIIQHVKELETRGYAGVEFPISPRDTQDHAPEIASYVQLRRAMDDAGLSHVRITTNVGATRTFDPSSPYAEQRRVALDYLKSRVDITAALGGKIMMGPIIVPYGVFPTTDFAAPIWSDALQDLLAVRYRQAQPVLDELGKYAEERDVKLAIEPITHWETPGPSNLSQLMNFLEGIPSRQVGVCIDSAHEVLDGEGPEVFKTQVQH
;
A
#
# COMPACT_ATOMS: atom_id res chain seq x y z
N MET A 1 -8.52 -21.89 2.15
CA MET A 1 -7.50 -21.01 1.57
C MET A 1 -7.95 -19.60 1.86
N PHE A 2 -7.23 -18.83 2.69
CA PHE A 2 -7.50 -17.41 2.81
C PHE A 2 -7.20 -16.79 1.45
N THR A 3 -8.22 -16.30 0.76
CA THR A 3 -8.00 -15.53 -0.46
C THR A 3 -7.54 -14.15 -0.03
N THR A 4 -6.46 -13.66 -0.63
CA THR A 4 -5.99 -12.27 -0.45
C THR A 4 -7.00 -11.23 -0.96
N ASP A 5 -8.02 -11.67 -1.69
CA ASP A 5 -9.17 -10.87 -2.06
C ASP A 5 -10.24 -10.93 -0.96
N LEU A 6 -10.35 -9.85 -0.18
CA LEU A 6 -11.49 -9.63 0.69
C LEU A 6 -12.74 -9.44 -0.17
N LYS A 7 -13.82 -10.16 0.18
CA LYS A 7 -15.13 -10.06 -0.48
C LYS A 7 -16.12 -9.34 0.43
N PRO A 8 -15.98 -8.02 0.65
CA PRO A 8 -16.80 -7.27 1.61
C PRO A 8 -18.30 -7.25 1.26
N ALA A 9 -18.66 -7.45 -0.02
CA ALA A 9 -20.05 -7.56 -0.46
C ALA A 9 -20.65 -8.97 -0.24
N ASP A 10 -19.83 -9.97 0.14
CA ASP A 10 -20.26 -11.34 0.40
C ASP A 10 -20.55 -11.51 1.89
N THR A 11 -21.83 -11.68 2.23
CA THR A 11 -22.27 -11.83 3.62
C THR A 11 -21.79 -13.11 4.29
N ASP A 12 -21.57 -14.19 3.54
CA ASP A 12 -21.06 -15.44 4.12
C ASP A 12 -19.55 -15.33 4.34
N TYR A 13 -18.83 -14.69 3.43
CA TYR A 13 -17.41 -14.38 3.63
C TYR A 13 -17.22 -13.43 4.83
N THR A 14 -18.11 -12.46 5.02
CA THR A 14 -18.09 -11.55 6.16
C THR A 14 -18.20 -12.31 7.50
N LYS A 15 -19.04 -13.34 7.58
CA LYS A 15 -19.12 -14.19 8.79
C LYS A 15 -17.80 -14.90 9.08
N VAL A 16 -17.12 -15.38 8.03
CA VAL A 16 -15.80 -16.02 8.15
C VAL A 16 -14.75 -15.02 8.66
N ILE A 17 -14.73 -13.79 8.14
CA ILE A 17 -13.85 -12.72 8.64
C ILE A 17 -14.10 -12.48 10.13
N ILE A 18 -15.35 -12.26 10.53
CA ILE A 18 -15.72 -11.98 11.93
C ILE A 18 -15.30 -13.13 12.85
N GLN A 19 -15.51 -14.38 12.43
CA GLN A 19 -15.08 -15.55 13.19
C GLN A 19 -13.56 -15.56 13.40
N HIS A 20 -12.78 -15.29 12.35
CA HIS A 20 -11.32 -15.25 12.46
C HIS A 20 -10.81 -14.09 13.32
N VAL A 21 -11.41 -12.90 13.21
CA VAL A 21 -11.03 -11.76 14.04
C VAL A 21 -11.29 -12.07 15.52
N LYS A 22 -12.46 -12.63 15.86
CA LYS A 22 -12.78 -13.06 17.25
C LYS A 22 -11.76 -14.08 17.76
N GLU A 23 -11.39 -15.03 16.92
CA GLU A 23 -10.42 -16.07 17.26
C GLU A 23 -9.00 -15.49 17.43
N LEU A 24 -8.62 -14.48 16.66
CA LEU A 24 -7.36 -13.75 16.87
C LEU A 24 -7.38 -12.94 18.18
N GLU A 25 -8.52 -12.32 18.53
CA GLU A 25 -8.65 -11.63 19.82
C GLU A 25 -8.47 -12.55 21.02
N THR A 26 -8.96 -13.81 20.96
CA THR A 26 -8.71 -14.78 22.05
C THR A 26 -7.23 -15.13 22.20
N ARG A 27 -6.41 -14.87 21.18
CA ARG A 27 -4.93 -15.01 21.20
C ARG A 27 -4.20 -13.71 21.58
N GLY A 28 -4.92 -12.63 21.84
CA GLY A 28 -4.36 -11.36 22.28
C GLY A 28 -4.04 -10.35 21.18
N TYR A 29 -4.44 -10.60 19.93
CA TYR A 29 -4.32 -9.60 18.87
C TYR A 29 -5.34 -8.48 19.06
N ALA A 30 -4.89 -7.22 18.95
CA ALA A 30 -5.74 -6.03 19.10
C ALA A 30 -6.16 -5.39 17.77
N GLY A 31 -5.76 -5.99 16.65
CA GLY A 31 -6.00 -5.48 15.32
C GLY A 31 -5.64 -6.47 14.24
N VAL A 32 -6.06 -6.15 13.01
CA VAL A 32 -5.84 -6.97 11.81
C VAL A 32 -5.47 -6.08 10.64
N GLU A 33 -4.65 -6.63 9.74
CA GLU A 33 -4.33 -6.01 8.46
C GLU A 33 -5.19 -6.62 7.37
N PHE A 34 -5.83 -5.77 6.58
CA PHE A 34 -6.73 -6.17 5.50
C PHE A 34 -6.12 -5.84 4.13
N PRO A 35 -5.86 -6.85 3.28
CA PRO A 35 -5.46 -6.60 1.91
C PRO A 35 -6.64 -6.06 1.09
N ILE A 36 -6.46 -4.91 0.46
CA ILE A 36 -7.47 -4.28 -0.39
C ILE A 36 -7.12 -4.58 -1.84
N SER A 37 -7.67 -5.69 -2.34
CA SER A 37 -7.41 -6.13 -3.71
C SER A 37 -7.86 -5.09 -4.75
N PRO A 38 -7.09 -4.86 -5.82
CA PRO A 38 -7.47 -3.93 -6.86
C PRO A 38 -8.67 -4.46 -7.66
N ARG A 39 -9.56 -3.55 -8.07
CA ARG A 39 -10.61 -3.80 -9.05
C ARG A 39 -10.30 -3.00 -10.32
N ASP A 40 -10.46 -3.63 -11.48
CA ASP A 40 -10.23 -2.98 -12.78
C ASP A 40 -11.46 -2.14 -13.17
N THR A 41 -11.68 -1.07 -12.42
CA THR A 41 -12.76 -0.09 -12.60
C THR A 41 -12.26 1.29 -12.19
N GLN A 42 -12.77 2.35 -12.80
CA GLN A 42 -12.56 3.73 -12.34
C GLN A 42 -13.71 4.22 -11.45
N ASP A 43 -14.86 3.52 -11.43
CA ASP A 43 -15.91 3.77 -10.45
C ASP A 43 -15.64 2.95 -9.19
N HIS A 44 -15.09 3.62 -8.18
CA HIS A 44 -14.73 3.02 -6.90
C HIS A 44 -15.84 3.13 -5.84
N ALA A 45 -16.92 3.86 -6.10
CA ALA A 45 -17.96 4.11 -5.10
C ALA A 45 -18.67 2.83 -4.61
N PRO A 46 -19.02 1.85 -5.47
CA PRO A 46 -19.60 0.59 -5.02
C PRO A 46 -18.65 -0.20 -4.11
N GLU A 47 -17.35 -0.16 -4.40
CA GLU A 47 -16.34 -0.85 -3.60
C GLU A 47 -16.20 -0.20 -2.21
N ILE A 48 -16.07 1.13 -2.14
CA ILE A 48 -16.05 1.86 -0.86
C ILE A 48 -17.29 1.52 -0.02
N ALA A 49 -18.48 1.55 -0.64
CA ALA A 49 -19.74 1.24 0.05
C ALA A 49 -19.75 -0.18 0.65
N SER A 50 -19.15 -1.16 -0.04
CA SER A 50 -19.04 -2.52 0.48
C SER A 50 -18.15 -2.62 1.71
N TYR A 51 -17.04 -1.88 1.77
CA TYR A 51 -16.17 -1.86 2.96
C TYR A 51 -16.82 -1.12 4.15
N VAL A 52 -17.65 -0.11 3.90
CA VAL A 52 -18.49 0.49 4.95
C VAL A 52 -19.46 -0.55 5.53
N GLN A 53 -20.07 -1.38 4.69
CA GLN A 53 -20.96 -2.45 5.15
C GLN A 53 -20.20 -3.51 5.95
N LEU A 54 -18.99 -3.89 5.52
CA LEU A 54 -18.13 -4.80 6.27
C LEU A 54 -17.80 -4.25 7.67
N ARG A 55 -17.40 -2.97 7.77
CA ARG A 55 -17.13 -2.34 9.07
C ARG A 55 -18.34 -2.37 9.99
N ARG A 56 -19.53 -2.02 9.47
CA ARG A 56 -20.79 -2.09 10.23
C ARG A 56 -21.08 -3.50 10.73
N ALA A 57 -20.92 -4.51 9.88
CA ALA A 57 -21.14 -5.90 10.27
C ALA A 57 -20.16 -6.35 11.38
N MET A 58 -18.92 -5.88 11.34
CA MET A 58 -17.96 -6.12 12.42
C MET A 58 -18.36 -5.40 13.72
N ASP A 59 -18.83 -4.15 13.63
CA ASP A 59 -19.32 -3.39 14.78
C ASP A 59 -20.52 -4.06 15.45
N ASP A 60 -21.51 -4.47 14.65
CA ASP A 60 -22.70 -5.21 15.10
C ASP A 60 -22.34 -6.55 15.75
N ALA A 61 -21.21 -7.15 15.34
CA ALA A 61 -20.67 -8.36 15.93
C ALA A 61 -19.84 -8.13 17.22
N GLY A 62 -19.74 -6.88 17.68
CA GLY A 62 -19.04 -6.47 18.90
C GLY A 62 -17.54 -6.21 18.70
N LEU A 63 -17.08 -5.93 17.48
CA LEU A 63 -15.66 -5.77 17.12
C LEU A 63 -15.26 -4.31 16.83
N SER A 64 -16.02 -3.33 17.32
CA SER A 64 -15.78 -1.91 17.05
C SER A 64 -14.46 -1.38 17.63
N HIS A 65 -13.90 -2.05 18.63
CA HIS A 65 -12.60 -1.74 19.22
C HIS A 65 -11.40 -2.35 18.47
N VAL A 66 -11.64 -3.29 17.55
CA VAL A 66 -10.58 -3.92 16.75
C VAL A 66 -10.03 -2.92 15.74
N ARG A 67 -8.72 -2.66 15.82
CA ARG A 67 -8.02 -1.75 14.91
C ARG A 67 -7.77 -2.41 13.56
N ILE A 68 -7.90 -1.64 12.49
CA ILE A 68 -7.66 -2.12 11.13
C ILE A 68 -6.56 -1.28 10.48
N THR A 69 -5.63 -1.95 9.82
CA THR A 69 -4.72 -1.36 8.82
C THR A 69 -5.03 -1.97 7.45
N THR A 70 -4.61 -1.31 6.38
CA THR A 70 -4.84 -1.80 5.01
C THR A 70 -3.52 -2.00 4.27
N ASN A 71 -3.45 -3.09 3.51
CA ASN A 71 -2.37 -3.33 2.54
C ASN A 71 -2.86 -3.00 1.13
N VAL A 72 -2.15 -2.13 0.43
CA VAL A 72 -2.51 -1.58 -0.88
C VAL A 72 -1.29 -1.54 -1.77
N GLY A 73 -1.41 -2.06 -2.99
CA GLY A 73 -0.36 -2.00 -4.01
C GLY A 73 -0.78 -1.20 -5.24
N ALA A 74 0.16 -0.45 -5.82
CA ALA A 74 0.03 0.05 -7.18
C ALA A 74 -0.01 -1.12 -8.17
N THR A 75 -0.68 -0.93 -9.31
CA THR A 75 -0.83 -1.96 -10.35
C THR A 75 -0.36 -1.45 -11.69
N ARG A 76 -0.23 -2.34 -12.69
CA ARG A 76 0.14 -1.92 -14.05
C ARG A 76 -0.83 -0.88 -14.62
N THR A 77 -2.11 -0.95 -14.28
CA THR A 77 -3.13 0.04 -14.68
C THR A 77 -3.02 1.29 -13.82
N PHE A 78 -2.99 1.12 -12.50
CA PHE A 78 -2.95 2.20 -11.50
C PHE A 78 -1.50 2.49 -11.08
N ASP A 79 -0.70 2.97 -12.03
CA ASP A 79 0.72 3.25 -11.84
C ASP A 79 0.98 4.76 -11.66
N PRO A 80 1.23 5.24 -10.43
CA PRO A 80 1.49 6.66 -10.18
C PRO A 80 2.87 7.10 -10.69
N SER A 81 3.74 6.14 -11.02
CA SER A 81 5.06 6.39 -11.59
C SER A 81 5.09 6.27 -13.11
N SER A 82 3.93 6.16 -13.77
CA SER A 82 3.85 6.05 -15.23
C SER A 82 4.44 7.26 -15.96
N PRO A 83 5.05 7.09 -17.16
CA PRO A 83 5.42 8.21 -18.00
C PRO A 83 4.21 9.02 -18.50
N TYR A 84 3.02 8.43 -18.54
CA TYR A 84 1.81 9.06 -19.07
C TYR A 84 1.02 9.78 -17.97
N ALA A 85 0.79 11.08 -18.17
CA ALA A 85 0.12 11.92 -17.18
C ALA A 85 -1.32 11.46 -16.87
N GLU A 86 -2.05 10.99 -17.88
CA GLU A 86 -3.40 10.45 -17.68
C GLU A 86 -3.40 9.21 -16.79
N GLN A 87 -2.46 8.29 -17.00
CA GLN A 87 -2.33 7.09 -16.19
C GLN A 87 -2.00 7.44 -14.73
N ARG A 88 -1.13 8.44 -14.50
CA ARG A 88 -0.84 8.93 -13.15
C ARG A 88 -2.07 9.53 -12.46
N ARG A 89 -2.93 10.25 -13.20
CA ARG A 89 -4.19 10.78 -12.67
C ARG A 89 -5.14 9.65 -12.26
N VAL A 90 -5.31 8.64 -13.10
CA VAL A 90 -6.15 7.47 -12.80
C VAL A 90 -5.58 6.67 -11.61
N ALA A 91 -4.25 6.55 -11.51
CA ALA A 91 -3.60 5.93 -10.36
C ALA A 91 -3.84 6.71 -9.07
N LEU A 92 -3.81 8.05 -9.12
CA LEU A 92 -4.12 8.88 -7.97
C LEU A 92 -5.57 8.71 -7.50
N ASP A 93 -6.53 8.70 -8.43
CA ASP A 93 -7.94 8.50 -8.12
C ASP A 93 -8.16 7.11 -7.46
N TYR A 94 -7.48 6.08 -7.99
CA TYR A 94 -7.43 4.74 -7.38
C TYR A 94 -6.86 4.76 -5.96
N LEU A 95 -5.71 5.38 -5.73
CA LEU A 95 -5.07 5.42 -4.41
C LEU A 95 -5.91 6.23 -3.40
N LYS A 96 -6.53 7.34 -3.83
CA LYS A 96 -7.48 8.12 -3.01
C LYS A 96 -8.66 7.26 -2.57
N SER A 97 -9.20 6.42 -3.46
CA SER A 97 -10.28 5.51 -3.09
C SER A 97 -9.84 4.45 -2.07
N ARG A 98 -8.55 4.06 -2.07
CA ARG A 98 -7.99 3.13 -1.08
C ARG A 98 -7.78 3.79 0.27
N VAL A 99 -7.44 5.08 0.29
CA VAL A 99 -7.47 5.91 1.49
C VAL A 99 -8.90 5.98 2.06
N ASP A 100 -9.91 6.21 1.20
CA ASP A 100 -11.32 6.22 1.62
C ASP A 100 -11.76 4.87 2.21
N ILE A 101 -11.37 3.75 1.61
CA ILE A 101 -11.62 2.40 2.15
C ILE A 101 -10.96 2.23 3.53
N THR A 102 -9.73 2.67 3.67
CA THR A 102 -8.99 2.60 4.94
C THR A 102 -9.71 3.38 6.04
N ALA A 103 -10.12 4.62 5.74
CA ALA A 103 -10.88 5.46 6.65
C ALA A 103 -12.27 4.85 6.96
N ALA A 104 -12.97 4.29 5.96
CA ALA A 104 -14.27 3.64 6.12
C ALA A 104 -14.22 2.42 7.05
N LEU A 105 -13.08 1.71 7.07
CA LEU A 105 -12.81 0.62 8.00
C LEU A 105 -12.42 1.09 9.42
N GLY A 106 -12.34 2.41 9.65
CA GLY A 106 -11.84 3.00 10.88
C GLY A 106 -10.31 2.93 11.02
N GLY A 107 -9.61 2.58 9.94
CA GLY A 107 -8.17 2.45 9.91
C GLY A 107 -7.45 3.80 9.84
N LYS A 108 -6.22 3.80 10.33
CA LYS A 108 -5.35 4.99 10.40
C LYS A 108 -4.04 4.83 9.64
N ILE A 109 -3.79 3.66 9.07
CA ILE A 109 -2.57 3.33 8.32
C ILE A 109 -2.99 2.57 7.06
N MET A 110 -2.59 3.12 5.91
CA MET A 110 -2.59 2.44 4.62
C MET A 110 -1.14 2.20 4.24
N MET A 111 -0.74 0.93 4.08
CA MET A 111 0.63 0.54 3.78
C MET A 111 0.75 -0.26 2.49
N GLY A 112 1.98 -0.38 1.99
CA GLY A 112 2.32 -1.27 0.89
C GLY A 112 3.04 -0.59 -0.28
N PRO A 113 3.23 -1.31 -1.40
CA PRO A 113 4.01 -0.86 -2.55
C PRO A 113 3.19 0.08 -3.45
N ILE A 114 3.07 1.35 -3.04
CA ILE A 114 2.24 2.35 -3.73
C ILE A 114 3.02 3.29 -4.66
N ILE A 115 4.31 3.06 -4.91
CA ILE A 115 5.14 3.88 -5.82
C ILE A 115 5.18 3.27 -7.23
N VAL A 116 5.69 2.04 -7.33
CA VAL A 116 5.77 1.29 -8.60
C VAL A 116 4.89 0.04 -8.47
N PRO A 117 4.37 -0.50 -9.59
CA PRO A 117 3.49 -1.65 -9.52
C PRO A 117 4.18 -2.89 -8.95
N TYR A 118 3.58 -3.48 -7.92
CA TYR A 118 4.10 -4.67 -7.25
C TYR A 118 4.23 -5.87 -8.22
N GLY A 119 5.39 -6.53 -8.21
CA GLY A 119 5.65 -7.71 -9.06
C GLY A 119 5.78 -7.42 -10.56
N VAL A 120 5.76 -6.16 -10.98
CA VAL A 120 5.86 -5.80 -12.41
C VAL A 120 7.29 -5.38 -12.74
N PHE A 121 8.15 -6.38 -12.96
CA PHE A 121 9.51 -6.15 -13.42
C PHE A 121 9.52 -5.57 -14.85
N PRO A 122 10.25 -4.47 -15.10
CA PRO A 122 10.20 -3.80 -16.39
C PRO A 122 10.96 -4.58 -17.48
N THR A 123 10.40 -4.55 -18.68
CA THR A 123 11.03 -5.06 -19.90
C THR A 123 11.07 -3.96 -20.95
N THR A 124 11.95 -4.11 -21.92
CA THR A 124 11.89 -3.34 -23.18
C THR A 124 10.65 -3.73 -23.99
N ASP A 125 10.35 -2.97 -25.04
CA ASP A 125 9.28 -3.29 -26.00
C ASP A 125 9.47 -4.64 -26.71
N PHE A 126 10.70 -5.17 -26.72
CA PHE A 126 11.05 -6.49 -27.25
C PHE A 126 11.08 -7.58 -26.17
N ALA A 127 10.47 -7.34 -25.00
CA ALA A 127 10.40 -8.25 -23.86
C ALA A 127 11.76 -8.64 -23.25
N ALA A 128 12.85 -7.94 -23.58
CA ALA A 128 14.13 -8.12 -22.88
C ALA A 128 14.05 -7.48 -21.49
N PRO A 129 14.44 -8.18 -20.41
CA PRO A 129 14.30 -7.67 -19.06
C PRO A 129 15.35 -6.60 -18.72
N ILE A 130 15.00 -5.67 -17.84
CA ILE A 130 15.86 -4.56 -17.41
C ILE A 130 16.25 -4.77 -15.95
N TRP A 131 17.55 -4.86 -15.68
CA TRP A 131 18.12 -5.20 -14.36
C TRP A 131 19.29 -4.29 -13.98
N SER A 132 19.77 -4.40 -12.74
CA SER A 132 20.96 -3.70 -12.22
C SER A 132 20.93 -2.20 -12.51
N ASP A 133 22.01 -1.64 -13.05
CA ASP A 133 22.22 -0.22 -13.30
C ASP A 133 21.16 0.36 -14.23
N ALA A 134 20.79 -0.37 -15.30
CA ALA A 134 19.74 0.07 -16.21
C ALA A 134 18.36 0.12 -15.54
N LEU A 135 18.11 -0.75 -14.56
CA LEU A 135 16.90 -0.69 -13.75
C LEU A 135 16.93 0.52 -12.81
N GLN A 136 18.08 0.82 -12.20
CA GLN A 136 18.23 2.00 -11.33
C GLN A 136 18.03 3.31 -12.11
N ASP A 137 18.56 3.41 -13.33
CA ASP A 137 18.35 4.56 -14.22
C ASP A 137 16.86 4.75 -14.56
N LEU A 138 16.16 3.66 -14.86
CA LEU A 138 14.72 3.68 -15.11
C LEU A 138 13.94 4.10 -13.85
N LEU A 139 14.24 3.50 -12.70
CA LEU A 139 13.57 3.80 -11.43
C LEU A 139 13.74 5.25 -11.01
N ALA A 140 14.91 5.86 -11.25
CA ALA A 140 15.12 7.28 -10.97
C ALA A 140 14.12 8.18 -11.73
N VAL A 141 13.75 7.84 -12.97
CA VAL A 141 12.71 8.56 -13.73
C VAL A 141 11.32 8.31 -13.12
N ARG A 142 11.01 7.04 -12.81
CA ARG A 142 9.73 6.61 -12.23
C ARG A 142 9.47 7.28 -10.89
N TYR A 143 10.49 7.37 -10.03
CA TYR A 143 10.44 8.06 -8.74
C TYR A 143 10.11 9.55 -8.89
N ARG A 144 10.78 10.26 -9.78
CA ARG A 144 10.47 11.68 -10.05
C ARG A 144 9.03 11.88 -10.55
N GLN A 145 8.50 10.92 -11.30
CA GLN A 145 7.11 10.97 -11.79
C GLN A 145 6.08 10.71 -10.68
N ALA A 146 6.41 9.81 -9.75
CA ALA A 146 5.53 9.44 -8.63
C ALA A 146 5.51 10.47 -7.50
N GLN A 147 6.64 11.12 -7.18
CA GLN A 147 6.75 12.10 -6.08
C GLN A 147 5.59 13.12 -6.01
N PRO A 148 5.24 13.88 -7.06
CA PRO A 148 4.13 14.84 -6.99
C PRO A 148 2.76 14.16 -6.80
N VAL A 149 2.58 12.95 -7.31
CA VAL A 149 1.34 12.18 -7.13
C VAL A 149 1.18 11.75 -5.68
N LEU A 150 2.25 11.25 -5.06
CA LEU A 150 2.24 10.79 -3.67
C LEU A 150 2.18 11.97 -2.68
N ASP A 151 2.77 13.14 -3.01
CA ASP A 151 2.58 14.35 -2.22
C ASP A 151 1.13 14.83 -2.20
N GLU A 152 0.44 14.79 -3.35
CA GLU A 152 -0.99 15.10 -3.42
C GLU A 152 -1.82 14.07 -2.65
N LEU A 153 -1.51 12.78 -2.79
CA LEU A 153 -2.15 11.72 -2.01
C LEU A 153 -1.95 11.92 -0.51
N GLY A 154 -0.75 12.33 -0.09
CA GLY A 154 -0.44 12.65 1.31
C GLY A 154 -1.35 13.72 1.88
N LYS A 155 -1.55 14.83 1.16
CA LYS A 155 -2.50 15.90 1.55
C LYS A 155 -3.93 15.38 1.68
N TYR A 156 -4.37 14.58 0.71
CA TYR A 156 -5.71 13.97 0.73
C TYR A 156 -5.91 13.00 1.90
N ALA A 157 -4.87 12.23 2.24
CA ALA A 157 -4.89 11.27 3.33
C ALA A 157 -4.80 11.94 4.71
N GLU A 158 -4.17 13.11 4.80
CA GLU A 158 -4.12 13.92 6.01
C GLU A 158 -5.53 14.38 6.43
N GLU A 159 -6.35 14.85 5.47
CA GLU A 159 -7.75 15.22 5.71
C GLU A 159 -8.61 14.06 6.26
N ARG A 160 -8.17 12.81 6.03
CA ARG A 160 -8.86 11.58 6.46
C ARG A 160 -8.20 10.91 7.66
N ASP A 161 -7.15 11.52 8.21
CA ASP A 161 -6.37 10.97 9.31
C ASP A 161 -5.85 9.55 9.01
N VAL A 162 -5.35 9.34 7.78
CA VAL A 162 -4.76 8.08 7.32
C VAL A 162 -3.30 8.29 6.97
N LYS A 163 -2.38 7.67 7.71
CA LYS A 163 -0.95 7.66 7.38
C LYS A 163 -0.69 6.74 6.20
N LEU A 164 0.17 7.19 5.29
CA LEU A 164 0.61 6.42 4.13
C LEU A 164 1.99 5.84 4.43
N ALA A 165 2.08 4.53 4.60
CA ALA A 165 3.32 3.86 4.99
C ALA A 165 3.86 3.03 3.82
N ILE A 166 4.72 3.65 3.01
CA ILE A 166 5.31 2.99 1.84
C ILE A 166 6.28 1.90 2.31
N GLU A 167 6.19 0.73 1.70
CA GLU A 167 7.00 -0.43 2.07
C GLU A 167 8.16 -0.61 1.08
N PRO A 168 9.44 -0.59 1.53
CA PRO A 168 10.52 -1.16 0.77
C PRO A 168 10.34 -2.68 0.70
N ILE A 169 10.33 -3.24 -0.51
CA ILE A 169 10.07 -4.67 -0.72
C ILE A 169 11.24 -5.28 -1.48
N THR A 170 11.70 -6.43 -0.99
CA THR A 170 12.86 -7.16 -1.51
C THR A 170 12.88 -7.27 -3.04
N HIS A 171 14.09 -7.25 -3.61
CA HIS A 171 14.31 -7.41 -5.04
C HIS A 171 13.76 -8.72 -5.63
N TRP A 172 13.46 -9.72 -4.78
CA TRP A 172 12.82 -10.98 -5.17
C TRP A 172 11.35 -10.82 -5.57
N GLU A 173 10.69 -9.75 -5.12
CA GLU A 173 9.25 -9.57 -5.26
C GLU A 173 8.88 -8.38 -6.16
N THR A 174 9.66 -7.30 -6.16
CA THR A 174 9.35 -6.08 -6.91
C THR A 174 10.63 -5.39 -7.42
N PRO A 175 10.58 -4.59 -8.51
CA PRO A 175 11.77 -3.89 -9.01
C PRO A 175 12.35 -2.83 -8.05
N GLY A 176 11.56 -2.27 -7.14
CA GLY A 176 12.02 -1.34 -6.11
C GLY A 176 10.89 -0.47 -5.54
N PRO A 177 11.16 0.49 -4.64
CA PRO A 177 12.39 0.56 -3.85
C PRO A 177 12.52 -0.71 -2.99
N SER A 178 13.72 -1.29 -2.94
CA SER A 178 13.96 -2.56 -2.26
C SER A 178 14.57 -2.43 -0.86
N ASN A 179 15.12 -1.27 -0.54
CA ASN A 179 15.67 -0.98 0.78
C ASN A 179 15.28 0.40 1.31
N LEU A 180 15.53 0.61 2.60
CA LEU A 180 15.15 1.83 3.29
C LEU A 180 15.86 3.08 2.73
N SER A 181 17.13 2.99 2.34
CA SER A 181 17.87 4.11 1.73
C SER A 181 17.25 4.60 0.43
N GLN A 182 16.84 3.70 -0.46
CA GLN A 182 16.15 4.07 -1.70
C GLN A 182 14.83 4.79 -1.40
N LEU A 183 14.06 4.29 -0.43
CA LEU A 183 12.80 4.92 -0.05
C LEU A 183 13.00 6.28 0.63
N MET A 184 14.00 6.42 1.50
CA MET A 184 14.36 7.72 2.10
C MET A 184 14.74 8.75 1.04
N ASN A 185 15.57 8.38 0.06
CA ASN A 185 15.91 9.23 -1.07
C ASN A 185 14.68 9.62 -1.91
N PHE A 186 13.72 8.71 -2.10
CA PHE A 186 12.44 9.03 -2.75
C PHE A 186 11.64 10.06 -1.95
N LEU A 187 11.57 9.91 -0.63
CA LEU A 187 10.80 10.78 0.27
C LEU A 187 11.38 12.20 0.39
N GLU A 188 12.67 12.43 0.08
CA GLU A 188 13.23 13.78 0.02
C GLU A 188 12.48 14.71 -0.96
N GLY A 189 11.88 14.13 -2.02
CA GLY A 189 11.06 14.87 -2.97
C GLY A 189 9.58 15.00 -2.60
N ILE A 190 9.17 14.55 -1.41
CA ILE A 190 7.78 14.59 -0.94
C ILE A 190 7.68 15.46 0.32
N PRO A 191 7.18 16.70 0.21
CA PRO A 191 6.98 17.58 1.37
C PRO A 191 5.99 17.03 2.41
N SER A 192 4.94 16.32 2.00
CA SER A 192 3.91 15.81 2.91
C SER A 192 4.47 14.79 3.91
N ARG A 193 4.40 15.11 5.21
CA ARG A 193 4.74 14.20 6.33
C ARG A 193 3.66 13.15 6.61
N GLN A 194 2.58 13.14 5.82
CA GLN A 194 1.59 12.06 5.84
C GLN A 194 2.11 10.83 5.09
N VAL A 195 3.10 11.00 4.21
CA VAL A 195 3.81 9.94 3.49
C VAL A 195 5.06 9.57 4.25
N GLY A 196 5.14 8.32 4.68
CA GLY A 196 6.25 7.76 5.43
C GLY A 196 6.52 6.31 5.02
N VAL A 197 7.03 5.53 5.97
CA VAL A 197 7.56 4.19 5.70
C VAL A 197 6.88 3.12 6.56
N CYS A 198 6.70 1.93 6.00
CA CYS A 198 6.58 0.69 6.75
C CYS A 198 7.91 -0.07 6.63
N ILE A 199 8.46 -0.51 7.75
CA ILE A 199 9.70 -1.29 7.77
C ILE A 199 9.33 -2.73 8.12
N ASP A 200 9.29 -3.59 7.11
CA ASP A 200 9.16 -5.03 7.31
C ASP A 200 10.55 -5.65 7.53
N SER A 201 10.72 -6.34 8.65
CA SER A 201 11.97 -7.02 9.01
C SER A 201 12.43 -8.06 7.98
N ALA A 202 11.52 -8.74 7.27
CA ALA A 202 11.88 -9.71 6.25
C ALA A 202 12.59 -9.01 5.09
N HIS A 203 12.01 -7.91 4.58
CA HIS A 203 12.59 -7.13 3.50
C HIS A 203 13.91 -6.46 3.94
N GLU A 204 13.96 -5.90 5.14
CA GLU A 204 15.19 -5.30 5.69
C GLU A 204 16.31 -6.34 5.86
N VAL A 205 16.00 -7.58 6.22
CA VAL A 205 17.02 -8.64 6.31
C VAL A 205 17.54 -9.06 4.94
N LEU A 206 16.69 -9.04 3.90
CA LEU A 206 17.04 -9.46 2.54
C LEU A 206 17.82 -8.40 1.76
N ASP A 207 17.44 -7.13 1.89
CA ASP A 207 17.93 -6.03 1.04
C ASP A 207 18.51 -4.83 1.83
N GLY A 208 18.44 -4.85 3.16
CA GLY A 208 18.92 -3.78 4.03
C GLY A 208 20.44 -3.69 4.14
N GLU A 209 20.90 -2.64 4.81
CA GLU A 209 22.33 -2.27 4.87
C GLU A 209 23.01 -2.65 6.19
N GLY A 210 22.37 -3.53 6.95
CA GLY A 210 22.87 -4.00 8.25
C GLY A 210 22.50 -3.10 9.43
N PRO A 211 22.71 -3.61 10.66
CA PRO A 211 22.12 -3.01 11.86
C PRO A 211 22.68 -1.62 12.23
N GLU A 212 23.93 -1.31 11.91
CA GLU A 212 24.53 0.00 12.19
C GLU A 212 23.94 1.11 11.32
N VAL A 213 23.75 0.82 10.02
CA VAL A 213 23.13 1.75 9.07
C VAL A 213 21.65 1.90 9.42
N PHE A 214 20.94 0.78 9.64
CA PHE A 214 19.54 0.78 10.04
C PHE A 214 19.28 1.61 11.30
N LYS A 215 20.13 1.45 12.32
CA LYS A 215 20.05 2.24 13.57
C LYS A 215 20.13 3.75 13.30
N THR A 216 20.89 4.17 12.31
CA THR A 216 21.02 5.59 11.94
C THR A 216 19.79 6.05 11.15
N GLN A 217 19.28 5.23 10.23
CA GLN A 217 18.11 5.55 9.40
C GLN A 217 16.83 5.78 10.22
N VAL A 218 16.60 5.00 11.29
CA VAL A 218 15.36 5.08 12.10
C VAL A 218 15.40 6.12 13.22
N GLN A 219 16.48 6.91 13.34
CA GLN A 219 16.60 7.97 14.35
C GLN A 219 16.04 9.33 13.89
N HIS A 220 15.62 9.43 12.62
CA HIS A 220 15.13 10.64 11.97
C HIS A 220 13.62 10.59 11.71
#